data_AF-A0A6M0QMY0-F1
#
_entry.id   AF-A0A6M0QMY0-F1
#
_cell.length_a   1.000
_cell.length_b   1.000
_cell.length_c   1.000
_cell.angle_alpha   90.00
_cell.angle_beta   90.00
_cell.angle_gamma   90.00
#
_symmetry.space_group_name_H-M   'P 1'
#
loop_
_entity.id
_entity.type
_entity.pdbx_description
1 polymer ?
#
loop_
_entity_poly.entity_id
_entity_poly.type
_entity_poly.pdbx_seq_one_letter_code
_entity_poly.pdbx_strand_id
1 'polypeptide(L)'
;MNIAAFTESSLFSPRKLADGLLTSQEDIARSAGLGRDAIARKDRLASAKTQTRLREMVEILNRLSPRFGGDLVAYAWYRSQPLPGFAGKTCAALVAEGRAQLVMDYLDAVDAGGFA
;
A
#
# COMPACT_ATOMS: atom_id res chain seq x y z
N MET A 1 6.94 10.65 -1.17
CA MET A 1 5.51 10.76 -0.87
C MET A 1 5.30 11.61 0.39
N ASN A 2 4.34 12.54 0.43
CA ASN A 2 4.01 13.24 1.69
C ASN A 2 2.98 12.43 2.48
N ILE A 3 3.45 11.57 3.39
CA ILE A 3 2.58 10.66 4.18
C ILE A 3 1.53 11.44 4.98
N ALA A 4 1.87 12.61 5.53
CA ALA A 4 0.94 13.42 6.32
C ALA A 4 -0.29 13.85 5.51
N ALA A 5 -0.14 14.05 4.19
CA ALA A 5 -1.24 14.40 3.30
C ALA A 5 -2.32 13.32 3.21
N PHE A 6 -2.01 12.05 3.56
CA PHE A 6 -2.96 10.94 3.53
C PHE A 6 -3.63 10.65 4.87
N THR A 7 -3.39 11.51 5.86
CA THR A 7 -4.00 11.36 7.18
C THR A 7 -5.13 12.36 7.40
N GLU A 8 -6.11 11.98 8.20
CA GLU A 8 -7.23 12.80 8.64
C GLU A 8 -7.60 12.39 10.07
N SER A 9 -7.67 13.35 10.99
CA SER A 9 -7.94 13.06 12.41
C SER A 9 -7.01 11.98 12.99
N SER A 10 -5.72 12.03 12.65
CA SER A 10 -4.68 11.07 13.05
C SER A 10 -4.85 9.62 12.52
N LEU A 11 -5.73 9.41 11.54
CA LEU A 11 -5.94 8.13 10.86
C LEU A 11 -5.54 8.22 9.40
N PHE A 12 -5.07 7.12 8.80
CA PHE A 12 -4.98 7.02 7.35
C PHE A 12 -6.39 7.07 6.75
N SER A 13 -6.59 7.98 5.80
CA SER A 13 -7.87 8.24 5.15
C SER A 13 -7.91 7.60 3.76
N PRO A 14 -8.75 6.57 3.53
CA PRO A 14 -8.92 5.96 2.21
C PRO A 14 -9.31 6.98 1.14
N ARG A 15 -10.09 8.00 1.51
CA ARG A 15 -10.48 9.09 0.60
C ARG A 15 -9.26 9.89 0.14
N LYS A 16 -8.43 10.36 1.07
CA LYS A 16 -7.23 11.14 0.69
C LYS A 16 -6.22 10.32 -0.11
N LEU A 17 -6.09 9.03 0.19
CA LEU A 17 -5.29 8.10 -0.62
C LEU A 17 -5.85 7.95 -2.03
N ALA A 18 -7.17 7.75 -2.15
CA ALA A 18 -7.84 7.63 -3.44
C ALA A 18 -7.67 8.90 -4.29
N ASP A 19 -7.87 10.08 -3.68
CA ASP A 19 -7.71 11.38 -4.32
C ASP A 19 -6.24 11.58 -4.80
N GLY A 20 -5.26 11.27 -3.94
CA GLY A 20 -3.84 11.45 -4.25
C GLY A 20 -3.27 10.44 -5.26
N LEU A 21 -3.87 9.26 -5.34
CA LEU A 21 -3.45 8.17 -6.24
C LEU A 21 -4.36 8.06 -7.48
N LEU A 22 -5.25 9.03 -7.70
CA LEU A 22 -6.20 9.10 -8.83
C LEU A 22 -6.99 7.79 -9.03
N THR A 23 -7.55 7.27 -7.95
CA THR A 23 -8.25 5.99 -7.92
C THR A 23 -9.49 6.05 -7.02
N SER A 24 -10.15 4.91 -6.78
CA SER A 24 -11.33 4.83 -5.91
C SER A 24 -10.96 4.37 -4.50
N GLN A 25 -11.78 4.71 -3.50
CA GLN A 25 -11.59 4.17 -2.14
C GLN A 25 -11.71 2.63 -2.11
N GLU A 26 -12.48 2.05 -3.02
CA GLU A 26 -12.60 0.60 -3.15
C GLU A 26 -11.29 -0.02 -3.64
N ASP A 27 -10.63 0.59 -4.62
CA ASP A 27 -9.31 0.15 -5.10
C ASP A 27 -8.26 0.29 -4.00
N ILE A 28 -8.31 1.36 -3.19
CA ILE A 28 -7.44 1.51 -2.01
C ILE A 28 -7.68 0.39 -1.01
N ALA A 29 -8.94 0.11 -0.66
CA ALA A 29 -9.27 -0.97 0.27
C ALA A 29 -8.74 -2.32 -0.25
N ARG A 30 -9.04 -2.65 -1.51
CA ARG A 30 -8.58 -3.90 -2.15
C ARG A 30 -7.05 -4.01 -2.15
N SER A 31 -6.37 -2.92 -2.51
CA SER A 31 -4.90 -2.83 -2.56
C SER A 31 -4.25 -2.97 -1.18
N ALA A 32 -4.95 -2.59 -0.11
CA ALA A 32 -4.53 -2.77 1.27
C ALA A 32 -5.02 -4.10 1.90
N GLY A 33 -5.69 -4.98 1.15
CA GLY A 33 -6.21 -6.24 1.71
C GLY A 33 -7.44 -6.08 2.60
N LEU A 34 -8.21 -5.01 2.38
CA LEU A 34 -9.40 -4.66 3.15
C LEU A 34 -10.66 -4.89 2.34
N GLY A 35 -11.71 -5.39 3.01
CA GLY A 35 -13.06 -5.40 2.45
C GLY A 35 -13.71 -4.01 2.53
N ARG A 36 -14.74 -3.78 1.71
CA ARG A 36 -15.49 -2.51 1.65
C ARG A 36 -15.99 -2.04 3.02
N ASP A 37 -16.50 -2.94 3.85
CA ASP A 37 -17.01 -2.61 5.18
C ASP A 37 -15.95 -2.07 6.15
N ALA A 38 -14.67 -2.41 5.92
CA ALA A 38 -13.57 -1.95 6.75
C ALA A 38 -13.34 -0.44 6.61
N ILE A 39 -13.66 0.13 5.45
CA ILE A 39 -13.49 1.55 5.16
C ILE A 39 -14.80 2.34 5.18
N ALA A 40 -15.95 1.67 5.02
CA ALA A 40 -17.25 2.33 4.98
C ALA A 40 -17.77 2.78 6.36
N ARG A 41 -17.42 2.05 7.43
CA ARG A 41 -17.90 2.33 8.80
C ARG A 41 -16.81 3.00 9.63
N LYS A 42 -17.15 4.08 10.35
CA LYS A 42 -16.20 4.89 11.13
C LYS A 42 -15.45 4.07 12.19
N ASP A 43 -16.15 3.21 12.94
CA ASP A 43 -15.56 2.34 13.97
C ASP A 43 -14.60 1.32 13.36
N ARG A 44 -14.95 0.76 12.19
CA ARG A 44 -14.09 -0.21 11.47
C ARG A 44 -12.89 0.46 10.83
N LEU A 45 -13.05 1.66 10.30
CA LEU A 45 -11.95 2.45 9.74
C LEU A 45 -10.92 2.80 10.82
N ALA A 46 -11.39 3.16 12.02
CA ALA A 46 -10.53 3.47 13.17
C ALA A 46 -9.89 2.24 13.82
N SER A 47 -10.29 1.01 13.46
CA SER A 47 -9.73 -0.19 14.05
C SER A 47 -8.23 -0.34 13.76
N ALA A 48 -7.49 -0.87 14.73
CA ALA A 48 -6.05 -1.09 14.60
C ALA A 48 -5.69 -1.94 13.37
N LYS A 49 -6.51 -2.96 13.06
CA LYS A 49 -6.33 -3.81 11.87
C LYS A 49 -6.44 -3.00 10.58
N THR A 50 -7.48 -2.19 10.41
CA THR A 50 -7.66 -1.37 9.21
C THR A 50 -6.54 -0.35 9.06
N GLN A 51 -6.19 0.35 10.14
CA GLN A 51 -5.12 1.33 10.12
C GLN A 51 -3.74 0.71 9.85
N THR A 52 -3.49 -0.50 10.34
CA THR A 52 -2.25 -1.24 10.04
C THR A 52 -2.16 -1.55 8.55
N ARG A 53 -3.23 -2.05 7.93
CA ARG A 53 -3.25 -2.35 6.48
C ARG A 53 -3.03 -1.11 5.61
N LEU A 54 -3.70 0.00 5.94
CA LEU A 54 -3.51 1.26 5.22
C LEU A 54 -2.08 1.79 5.38
N ARG A 55 -1.51 1.67 6.60
CA ARG A 55 -0.13 2.05 6.90
C ARG A 55 0.88 1.21 6.11
N GLU A 56 0.74 -0.12 6.12
CA GLU A 56 1.61 -1.04 5.38
C GLU A 56 1.66 -0.67 3.90
N MET A 57 0.49 -0.43 3.28
CA MET A 57 0.42 0.01 1.88
C MET A 57 1.15 1.35 1.67
N VAL A 58 0.90 2.34 2.54
CA VAL A 58 1.51 3.66 2.46
C VAL A 58 3.03 3.63 2.64
N GLU A 59 3.54 2.81 3.56
CA GLU A 59 4.97 2.65 3.78
C GLU A 59 5.65 2.03 2.55
N ILE A 60 5.03 1.00 1.94
CA ILE A 60 5.54 0.39 0.70
C ILE A 60 5.56 1.43 -0.43
N LEU A 61 4.46 2.15 -0.63
CA LEU A 61 4.39 3.19 -1.66
C LEU A 61 5.41 4.30 -1.42
N ASN A 62 5.62 4.73 -0.17
CA ASN A 62 6.62 5.74 0.15
C ASN A 62 8.04 5.31 -0.25
N ARG A 63 8.38 4.02 -0.08
CA ARG A 63 9.67 3.46 -0.51
C ARG A 63 9.78 3.35 -2.03
N LEU A 64 8.67 3.04 -2.71
CA LEU A 64 8.65 2.89 -4.16
C LEU A 64 8.66 4.25 -4.88
N SER A 65 7.99 5.28 -4.35
CA SER A 65 7.82 6.58 -5.02
C SER A 65 9.10 7.20 -5.57
N PRO A 66 10.24 7.25 -4.84
CA PRO A 66 11.49 7.79 -5.40
C PRO A 66 12.01 7.01 -6.60
N ARG A 67 11.78 5.69 -6.66
CA ARG A 67 12.24 4.81 -7.75
C ARG A 67 11.41 4.99 -9.03
N PHE A 68 10.14 5.36 -8.87
CA PHE A 68 9.17 5.49 -9.97
C PHE A 68 8.84 6.94 -10.35
N GLY A 69 9.51 7.92 -9.74
CA GLY A 69 9.33 9.34 -10.03
C GLY A 69 7.98 9.92 -9.56
N GLY A 70 7.24 9.21 -8.70
CA GLY A 70 5.98 9.69 -8.15
C GLY A 70 5.06 8.62 -7.58
N ASP A 71 4.11 9.06 -6.75
CA ASP A 71 3.20 8.18 -5.99
C ASP A 71 2.23 7.42 -6.90
N LEU A 72 1.76 8.05 -7.98
CA LEU A 72 0.85 7.43 -8.94
C LEU A 72 1.49 6.24 -9.66
N VAL A 73 2.72 6.41 -10.16
CA VAL A 73 3.45 5.36 -10.89
C VAL A 73 3.85 4.25 -9.92
N ALA A 74 4.29 4.59 -8.70
CA ALA A 74 4.56 3.62 -7.64
C ALA A 74 3.31 2.78 -7.30
N TYR A 75 2.14 3.40 -7.21
CA TYR A 75 0.88 2.68 -6.98
C TYR A 75 0.51 1.78 -8.15
N ALA A 76 0.68 2.25 -9.39
CA ALA A 76 0.45 1.44 -10.58
C ALA A 76 1.39 0.21 -10.62
N TRP A 77 2.67 0.37 -10.25
CA TRP A 77 3.61 -0.73 -10.15
C TRP A 77 3.23 -1.72 -9.03
N TYR A 78 2.95 -1.20 -7.83
CA TYR A 78 2.53 -1.97 -6.65
C TYR A 78 1.38 -2.95 -6.93
N ARG A 79 0.42 -2.55 -7.77
CA ARG A 79 -0.74 -3.38 -8.14
C ARG A 79 -0.52 -4.29 -9.35
N SER A 80 0.44 -3.98 -10.23
CA SER A 80 0.52 -4.60 -11.56
C SER A 80 1.76 -5.46 -11.79
N GLN A 81 2.86 -5.22 -11.07
CA GLN A 81 4.12 -5.90 -11.32
C GLN A 81 4.35 -7.03 -10.31
N PRO A 82 4.47 -8.28 -10.77
CA PRO A 82 4.86 -9.40 -9.94
C PRO A 82 6.26 -9.23 -9.33
N LEU A 83 6.44 -9.69 -8.10
CA LEU A 83 7.74 -9.75 -7.47
C LEU A 83 8.45 -11.08 -7.81
N PRO A 84 9.70 -11.05 -8.27
CA PRO A 84 10.53 -12.25 -8.41
C PRO A 84 10.57 -13.07 -7.11
N GLY A 85 10.47 -14.39 -7.22
CA GLY A 85 10.48 -15.29 -6.06
C GLY A 85 9.14 -15.41 -5.32
N PHE A 86 8.11 -14.66 -5.70
CA PHE A 86 6.78 -14.70 -5.05
C PHE A 86 5.69 -15.35 -5.91
N ALA A 87 6.05 -16.30 -6.76
CA ALA A 87 5.12 -17.08 -7.60
C ALA A 87 4.12 -16.21 -8.41
N GLY A 88 4.63 -15.12 -9.00
CA GLY A 88 3.81 -14.22 -9.82
C GLY A 88 2.95 -13.22 -9.03
N LYS A 89 3.07 -13.14 -7.70
CA LYS A 89 2.29 -12.21 -6.88
C LYS A 89 2.86 -10.79 -6.92
N THR A 90 1.96 -9.81 -6.99
CA THR A 90 2.27 -8.39 -6.85
C THR A 90 2.42 -7.99 -5.38
N CYS A 91 2.91 -6.78 -5.11
CA CYS A 91 2.92 -6.23 -3.75
C CYS A 91 1.50 -6.19 -3.16
N ALA A 92 0.53 -5.71 -3.94
CA ALA A 92 -0.88 -5.67 -3.54
C ALA A 92 -1.42 -7.05 -3.14
N ALA A 93 -1.08 -8.10 -3.90
CA ALA A 93 -1.50 -9.46 -3.60
C ALA A 93 -0.89 -9.97 -2.28
N LEU A 94 0.40 -9.69 -2.04
CA LEU A 94 1.07 -10.08 -0.80
C LEU A 94 0.53 -9.32 0.42
N VAL A 95 0.28 -8.02 0.30
CA VAL A 95 -0.35 -7.23 1.36
C VAL A 95 -1.76 -7.73 1.64
N ALA A 96 -2.53 -8.09 0.61
CA ALA A 96 -3.85 -8.70 0.78
C ALA A 96 -3.83 -10.03 1.54
N GLU A 97 -2.76 -10.81 1.38
CA GLU A 97 -2.50 -12.04 2.15
C GLU A 97 -1.95 -11.78 3.56
N GLY A 98 -1.76 -10.51 3.94
CA GLY A 98 -1.17 -10.12 5.21
C GLY A 98 0.34 -10.30 5.30
N ARG A 99 1.01 -10.39 4.14
CA ARG A 99 2.45 -10.62 4.00
C ARG A 99 3.19 -9.36 3.58
N ALA A 100 2.75 -8.19 4.09
CA ALA A 100 3.37 -6.90 3.81
C ALA A 100 4.87 -6.87 4.20
N GLN A 101 5.25 -7.54 5.30
CA GLN A 101 6.64 -7.63 5.71
C GLN A 101 7.54 -8.25 4.63
N LEU A 102 7.06 -9.25 3.90
CA LEU A 102 7.86 -9.86 2.82
C LEU A 102 8.09 -8.89 1.64
N VAL A 103 7.15 -7.96 1.41
CA VAL A 103 7.36 -6.90 0.44
C VAL A 103 8.46 -5.96 0.92
N MET A 104 8.44 -5.56 2.19
CA MET A 104 9.49 -4.72 2.77
C MET A 104 10.86 -5.39 2.70
N ASP A 105 10.95 -6.65 3.11
CA ASP A 105 12.20 -7.43 3.07
C ASP A 105 12.75 -7.55 1.64
N TYR A 106 11.86 -7.77 0.65
CA TYR A 106 12.23 -7.76 -0.76
C TYR A 106 12.78 -6.40 -1.20
N LEU A 107 12.11 -5.30 -0.82
CA LEU A 107 12.57 -3.95 -1.16
C LEU A 107 13.92 -3.62 -0.50
N ASP A 108 14.17 -4.11 0.72
CA ASP A 108 15.45 -3.98 1.44
C ASP A 108 16.56 -4.75 0.71
N ALA A 109 16.29 -5.98 0.29
CA ALA A 109 17.24 -6.78 -0.48
C ALA A 109 17.60 -6.11 -1.81
N VAL A 110 16.61 -5.55 -2.52
CA VAL A 110 16.84 -4.77 -3.75
C VAL A 110 17.68 -3.52 -3.48
N ASP A 111 17.40 -2.77 -2.41
CA ASP A 111 18.16 -1.57 -2.03
C ASP A 111 19.62 -1.91 -1.65
N ALA A 112 19.85 -3.08 -1.06
CA ALA A 112 21.19 -3.58 -0.74
C ALA A 112 21.98 -4.09 -1.96
N GLY A 113 21.41 -4.03 -3.16
CA GLY A 113 22.02 -4.56 -4.40
C GLY A 113 21.91 -6.09 -4.53
N GLY A 114 21.08 -6.72 -3.70
CA GLY A 114 20.97 -8.17 -3.57
C GLY A 114 19.99 -8.79 -4.56
N PHE A 115 20.10 -8.52 -5.86
CA PHE A 115 19.65 -9.39 -6.96
C PHE A 115 20.40 -8.96 -8.24
N ALA A 116 21.50 -9.67 -8.53
CA ALA A 116 22.18 -9.67 -9.82
C ALA A 116 22.01 -11.06 -10.46
#